data_AF-A0A502BLH0-F1
#
_entry.id   AF-A0A502BLH0-F1
#
_cell.length_a   1.000
_cell.length_b   1.000
_cell.length_c   1.000
_cell.angle_alpha   90.00
_cell.angle_beta   90.00
_cell.angle_gamma   90.00
#
_symmetry.space_group_name_H-M   'P 1'
#
loop_
_entity.id
_entity.type
_entity.pdbx_description
1 polymer ?
#
loop_
_entity_poly.entity_id
_entity_poly.type
_entity_poly.pdbx_seq_one_letter_code
_entity_poly.pdbx_strand_id
1 'polypeptide(L)'
;MSAPLPRRRTQLLCSAAVGLASPVVANLPAMAQPQITYTGSVTPTPPPGATDWDFSSSQTLVVGFQTAGSLSITGGAKGTGDTVHVGDQGFFGSADLLVDGAGSSLQIADLRIGNENNSTGTVTISNGGGITLNSVDPFSVTVGNYSNTTADLIVSGAGSSLTANQRIIIDGDGTGHVTISGQGSAWNGQHGIWVGQFGNGSVDLYDGGTINDNTLEIAYKAGTTGIVKFGGAAGAPARAGGVLNVATIEFNRDGGGSNGVLNFNTTDTVAVHADIKGAGTINQIAGTTVFTGNGDDFTGVTNITGGVLQLGDGGNSGTLAGNINTGTDAAHAGMLAFNRADNVEFSNPVSGAGAVRQMGTGTTTLVQDNNYAGGTWIIAGTLSVASDAKRDLATGAVTLDGGTLHVTGSAVGSAARSLTLGNHGGGFDIAETSNTVTVAQSLSGAGQLWKHGQGTLMLSGDNSFSGGLHFECRYRKGRHDRSCLWFGHFECRGWGNR
;
A
#
# COMPACT_ATOMS: atom_id res chain seq x y z
N MET A 1 -48.03 -3.52 -65.12
CA MET A 1 -49.49 -3.73 -65.24
C MET A 1 -49.76 -5.18 -64.84
N SER A 2 -50.07 -5.43 -63.56
CA SER A 2 -51.43 -5.51 -62.98
C SER A 2 -51.83 -6.99 -62.88
N ALA A 3 -52.27 -7.60 -61.77
CA ALA A 3 -52.53 -7.21 -60.38
C ALA A 3 -52.73 -8.53 -59.57
N PRO A 4 -52.64 -8.54 -58.23
CA PRO A 4 -52.88 -9.75 -57.40
C PRO A 4 -54.31 -9.82 -56.82
N LEU A 5 -54.77 -11.05 -56.51
CA LEU A 5 -56.03 -11.42 -55.84
C LEU A 5 -55.76 -12.60 -54.87
N PRO A 6 -56.63 -12.94 -53.91
CA PRO A 6 -57.30 -12.13 -52.90
C PRO A 6 -57.03 -12.64 -51.45
N ARG A 7 -57.25 -11.79 -50.45
CA ARG A 7 -57.19 -12.15 -49.01
C ARG A 7 -58.40 -13.01 -48.59
N ARG A 8 -58.16 -14.11 -47.87
CA ARG A 8 -59.16 -14.77 -47.00
C ARG A 8 -58.63 -14.88 -45.57
N ARG A 9 -59.46 -14.43 -44.64
CA ARG A 9 -59.28 -14.47 -43.18
C ARG A 9 -59.37 -15.91 -42.68
N THR A 10 -58.44 -16.30 -41.82
CA THR A 10 -58.58 -17.50 -40.97
C THR A 10 -58.63 -17.03 -39.52
N GLN A 11 -59.77 -17.25 -38.87
CA GLN A 11 -59.98 -17.05 -37.44
C GLN A 11 -59.08 -18.01 -36.66
N LEU A 12 -58.24 -17.50 -35.77
CA LEU A 12 -57.66 -18.32 -34.69
C LEU A 12 -58.50 -18.08 -33.44
N LEU A 13 -59.11 -19.15 -32.94
CA LEU A 13 -59.83 -19.16 -31.67
C LEU A 13 -58.86 -18.82 -30.54
N CYS A 14 -59.26 -17.85 -29.72
CA CYS A 14 -58.63 -17.53 -28.45
C CYS A 14 -59.14 -18.53 -27.40
N SER A 15 -58.37 -19.58 -27.13
CA SER A 15 -58.60 -20.48 -26.00
C SER A 15 -57.89 -19.91 -24.78
N ALA A 16 -58.67 -19.42 -23.81
CA ALA A 16 -58.19 -18.97 -22.51
C ALA A 16 -57.66 -20.17 -21.71
N ALA A 17 -56.34 -20.30 -21.61
CA ALA A 17 -55.71 -21.13 -20.59
C ALA A 17 -55.45 -20.27 -19.36
N VAL A 18 -56.29 -20.42 -18.33
CA VAL A 18 -56.04 -19.91 -16.99
C VAL A 18 -54.90 -20.75 -16.40
N GLY A 19 -53.67 -20.35 -16.67
CA GLY A 19 -52.50 -20.82 -15.92
C GLY A 19 -52.46 -20.07 -14.61
N LEU A 20 -52.76 -20.76 -13.50
CA LEU A 20 -52.49 -20.28 -12.15
C LEU A 20 -50.97 -20.06 -12.02
N ALA A 21 -50.53 -18.82 -12.23
CA ALA A 21 -49.20 -18.40 -11.81
C ALA A 21 -49.22 -18.35 -10.28
N SER A 22 -48.67 -19.39 -9.63
CA SER A 22 -48.26 -19.28 -8.23
C SER A 22 -47.35 -18.07 -8.10
N PRO A 23 -47.58 -17.14 -7.16
CA PRO A 23 -46.62 -16.10 -6.92
C PRO A 23 -45.34 -16.77 -6.45
N VAL A 24 -44.27 -16.65 -7.24
CA VAL A 24 -42.91 -16.77 -6.71
C VAL A 24 -42.80 -15.56 -5.79
N VAL A 25 -43.15 -15.75 -4.51
CA VAL A 25 -42.72 -14.86 -3.45
C VAL A 25 -41.21 -14.97 -3.48
N ALA A 26 -40.57 -14.00 -4.13
CA ALA A 26 -39.18 -13.74 -3.85
C ALA A 26 -39.12 -13.58 -2.33
N ASN A 27 -38.50 -14.54 -1.66
CA ASN A 27 -38.10 -14.40 -0.27
C ASN A 27 -37.07 -13.26 -0.28
N LEU A 28 -37.57 -12.01 -0.29
CA LEU A 28 -36.82 -10.89 0.22
C LEU A 28 -36.35 -11.35 1.61
N PRO A 29 -35.04 -11.32 1.92
CA PRO A 29 -34.61 -11.65 3.26
C PRO A 29 -35.45 -10.81 4.20
N ALA A 30 -36.18 -11.48 5.10
CA ALA A 30 -37.01 -10.78 6.07
C ALA A 30 -36.11 -9.74 6.75
N MET A 31 -36.45 -8.46 6.60
CA MET A 31 -35.70 -7.40 7.28
C MET A 31 -35.69 -7.77 8.76
N ALA A 32 -34.50 -8.01 9.30
CA ALA A 32 -34.32 -8.24 10.73
C ALA A 32 -35.02 -7.10 11.46
N GLN A 33 -35.90 -7.43 12.40
CA GLN A 33 -36.63 -6.40 13.13
C GLN A 33 -35.64 -5.58 13.98
N PRO A 34 -35.89 -4.28 14.20
CA PRO A 34 -35.08 -3.49 15.11
C PRO A 34 -35.11 -4.09 16.51
N GLN A 35 -33.95 -4.40 17.09
CA GLN A 35 -33.87 -4.99 18.43
C GLN A 35 -32.60 -4.50 19.15
N ILE A 36 -32.75 -4.18 20.43
CA ILE A 36 -31.65 -4.03 21.38
C ILE A 36 -31.72 -5.18 22.38
N THR A 37 -30.68 -5.99 22.41
CA THR A 37 -30.58 -7.16 23.31
C THR A 37 -29.31 -7.09 24.14
N TYR A 38 -29.35 -7.67 25.34
CA TYR A 38 -28.18 -7.75 26.19
C TYR A 38 -28.15 -9.05 26.99
N THR A 39 -26.96 -9.46 27.42
CA THR A 39 -26.77 -10.54 28.40
C THR A 39 -25.72 -10.15 29.42
N GLY A 40 -25.75 -10.78 30.59
CA GLY A 40 -24.76 -10.50 31.65
C GLY A 40 -24.83 -9.06 32.17
N SER A 41 -23.66 -8.50 32.44
CA SER A 41 -23.52 -7.17 33.06
C SER A 41 -23.63 -6.05 32.02
N VAL A 42 -24.73 -5.28 32.06
CA VAL A 42 -24.93 -4.05 31.26
C VAL A 42 -25.63 -3.01 32.13
N THR A 43 -25.00 -1.85 32.36
CA THR A 43 -25.52 -0.81 33.25
C THR A 43 -25.35 0.59 32.64
N PRO A 44 -26.44 1.38 32.48
CA PRO A 44 -27.84 1.03 32.72
C PRO A 44 -28.33 -0.11 31.81
N THR A 45 -29.40 -0.80 32.21
CA THR A 45 -29.99 -1.87 31.41
C THR A 45 -30.91 -1.32 30.33
N PRO A 46 -30.85 -1.81 29.08
CA PRO A 46 -31.84 -1.49 28.05
C PRO A 46 -33.27 -1.82 28.50
N PRO A 47 -34.29 -1.01 28.12
CA PRO A 47 -35.68 -1.36 28.34
C PRO A 47 -36.04 -2.69 27.63
N PRO A 48 -36.87 -3.56 28.24
CA PRO A 48 -37.28 -4.81 27.61
C PRO A 48 -37.97 -4.57 26.25
N GLY A 49 -37.44 -5.19 25.19
CA GLY A 49 -37.98 -5.06 23.83
C GLY A 49 -37.71 -3.72 23.15
N ALA A 50 -36.72 -2.95 23.62
CA ALA A 50 -36.36 -1.67 23.03
C ALA A 50 -35.92 -1.80 21.57
N THR A 51 -36.46 -0.91 20.72
CA THR A 51 -36.01 -0.69 19.35
C THR A 51 -35.12 0.55 19.25
N ASP A 52 -35.32 1.51 20.16
CA ASP A 52 -34.46 2.67 20.36
C ASP A 52 -34.16 2.80 21.87
N TRP A 53 -32.95 3.22 22.22
CA TRP A 53 -32.53 3.38 23.60
C TRP A 53 -31.68 4.63 23.78
N ASP A 54 -32.25 5.59 24.51
CA ASP A 54 -31.53 6.77 25.00
C ASP A 54 -31.09 6.54 26.44
N PHE A 55 -29.78 6.50 26.66
CA PHE A 55 -29.13 6.41 27.96
C PHE A 55 -28.29 7.65 28.28
N SER A 56 -28.54 8.78 27.61
CA SER A 56 -27.84 10.05 27.86
C SER A 56 -27.96 10.58 29.29
N SER A 57 -29.01 10.17 30.03
CA SER A 57 -29.13 10.48 31.47
C SER A 57 -28.10 9.75 32.33
N SER A 58 -27.49 8.69 31.81
CA SER A 58 -26.46 7.91 32.49
C SER A 58 -25.10 8.38 31.99
N GLN A 59 -24.31 8.99 32.88
CA GLN A 59 -22.99 9.55 32.54
C GLN A 59 -22.09 8.55 31.82
N THR A 60 -22.25 7.25 32.08
CA THR A 60 -21.51 6.18 31.40
C THR A 60 -22.36 4.92 31.31
N LEU A 61 -22.42 4.33 30.12
CA LEU A 61 -22.87 2.95 29.90
C LEU A 61 -21.68 2.01 30.02
N VAL A 62 -21.80 1.00 30.87
CA VAL A 62 -20.78 -0.04 31.04
C VAL A 62 -21.34 -1.39 30.59
N VAL A 63 -20.67 -2.02 29.63
CA VAL A 63 -20.89 -3.41 29.21
C VAL A 63 -19.76 -4.25 29.79
N GLY A 64 -20.10 -5.27 30.58
CA GLY A 64 -19.15 -6.20 31.20
C GLY A 64 -18.38 -5.63 32.38
N PHE A 65 -19.07 -5.06 33.39
CA PHE A 65 -18.46 -4.64 34.66
C PHE A 65 -18.11 -5.87 35.53
N GLN A 66 -16.82 -6.09 35.81
CA GLN A 66 -16.25 -7.20 36.62
C GLN A 66 -16.58 -8.63 36.18
N THR A 67 -17.48 -8.79 35.21
CA THR A 67 -18.07 -10.04 34.74
C THR A 67 -18.37 -9.93 33.25
N ALA A 68 -18.73 -11.06 32.62
CA ALA A 68 -19.10 -11.07 31.22
C ALA A 68 -20.38 -10.25 30.96
N GLY A 69 -20.40 -9.48 29.87
CA GLY A 69 -21.58 -8.77 29.39
C GLY A 69 -21.63 -8.72 27.87
N SER A 70 -22.81 -8.64 27.29
CA SER A 70 -22.95 -8.34 25.86
C SER A 70 -24.10 -7.39 25.62
N LEU A 71 -23.93 -6.53 24.62
CA LEU A 71 -24.96 -5.61 24.12
C LEU A 71 -24.99 -5.70 22.59
N SER A 72 -26.18 -5.81 22.02
CA SER A 72 -26.37 -5.83 20.57
C SER A 72 -27.44 -4.85 20.15
N ILE A 73 -27.13 -4.02 19.16
CA ILE A 73 -28.02 -3.07 18.50
C ILE A 73 -28.14 -3.53 17.05
N THR A 74 -29.31 -4.06 16.69
CA THR A 74 -29.47 -4.81 15.43
C THR A 74 -30.74 -4.44 14.67
N GLY A 75 -30.80 -4.78 13.39
CA GLY A 75 -32.01 -4.68 12.57
C GLY A 75 -32.58 -3.26 12.39
N GLY A 76 -31.74 -2.23 12.50
CA GLY A 76 -32.16 -0.84 12.40
C GLY A 76 -32.39 -0.13 13.75
N ALA A 77 -32.09 -0.79 14.87
CA ALA A 77 -32.23 -0.21 16.20
C ALA A 77 -31.23 0.93 16.47
N LYS A 78 -31.58 1.86 17.37
CA LYS A 78 -30.72 3.02 17.66
C LYS A 78 -30.39 3.17 19.13
N GLY A 79 -29.12 3.37 19.45
CA GLY A 79 -28.63 3.79 20.76
C GLY A 79 -28.18 5.25 20.74
N THR A 80 -28.47 5.98 21.81
CA THR A 80 -27.94 7.34 22.02
C THR A 80 -27.48 7.49 23.46
N GLY A 81 -26.29 8.06 23.68
CA GLY A 81 -25.78 8.31 25.02
C GLY A 81 -24.54 9.19 25.03
N ASP A 82 -23.82 9.18 26.14
CA ASP A 82 -22.63 9.99 26.34
C ASP A 82 -21.35 9.13 26.25
N THR A 83 -20.92 8.50 27.35
CA THR A 83 -19.76 7.60 27.33
C THR A 83 -20.16 6.12 27.32
N VAL A 84 -19.44 5.29 26.57
CA VAL A 84 -19.59 3.82 26.59
C VAL A 84 -18.26 3.16 26.92
N HIS A 85 -18.27 2.27 27.92
CA HIS A 85 -17.18 1.36 28.25
C HIS A 85 -17.56 -0.07 27.87
N VAL A 86 -16.66 -0.76 27.15
CA VAL A 86 -16.83 -2.15 26.73
C VAL A 86 -15.67 -2.97 27.31
N GLY A 87 -15.99 -3.80 28.30
CA GLY A 87 -14.99 -4.49 29.11
C GLY A 87 -14.43 -3.54 30.16
N ASP A 88 -14.93 -3.63 31.39
CA ASP A 88 -14.60 -2.68 32.45
C ASP A 88 -14.43 -3.36 33.82
N GLN A 89 -13.53 -2.78 34.64
CA GLN A 89 -13.21 -3.11 36.03
C GLN A 89 -12.83 -4.57 36.40
N GLY A 90 -11.62 -4.75 36.93
CA GLY A 90 -11.26 -5.76 37.94
C GLY A 90 -11.37 -7.27 37.63
N PHE A 91 -10.24 -7.88 37.28
CA PHE A 91 -9.94 -9.33 37.20
C PHE A 91 -10.64 -10.18 36.12
N PHE A 92 -11.87 -9.87 35.66
CA PHE A 92 -12.56 -10.67 34.62
C PHE A 92 -13.55 -9.89 33.73
N GLY A 93 -13.52 -8.56 33.71
CA GLY A 93 -14.40 -7.76 32.83
C GLY A 93 -14.20 -8.16 31.37
N SER A 94 -15.22 -8.75 30.76
CA SER A 94 -15.20 -9.22 29.37
C SER A 94 -16.48 -8.80 28.70
N ALA A 95 -16.40 -8.10 27.57
CA ALA A 95 -17.61 -7.59 26.96
C ALA A 95 -17.59 -7.54 25.45
N ASP A 96 -18.76 -7.80 24.87
CA ASP A 96 -19.00 -7.65 23.44
C ASP A 96 -20.10 -6.61 23.20
N LEU A 97 -19.79 -5.63 22.35
CA LEU A 97 -20.76 -4.69 21.80
C LEU A 97 -20.88 -4.91 20.30
N LEU A 98 -22.08 -5.21 19.82
CA LEU A 98 -22.38 -5.40 18.41
C LEU A 98 -23.32 -4.31 17.91
N VAL A 99 -22.95 -3.65 16.81
CA VAL A 99 -23.84 -2.77 16.03
C VAL A 99 -23.93 -3.36 14.62
N ASP A 100 -25.02 -4.07 14.35
CA ASP A 100 -25.15 -4.89 13.14
C ASP A 100 -26.40 -4.58 12.31
N GLY A 101 -26.22 -4.55 10.99
CA GLY A 101 -27.32 -4.42 10.04
C GLY A 101 -27.59 -2.97 9.64
N ALA A 102 -28.06 -2.80 8.40
CA ALA A 102 -28.33 -1.50 7.81
C ALA A 102 -29.29 -0.66 8.69
N GLY A 103 -28.84 0.54 9.03
CA GLY A 103 -29.60 1.50 9.85
C GLY A 103 -29.47 1.31 11.35
N SER A 104 -28.83 0.23 11.82
CA SER A 104 -28.47 0.08 13.23
C SER A 104 -27.40 1.10 13.58
N SER A 105 -27.59 1.87 14.65
CA SER A 105 -26.66 2.95 14.97
C SER A 105 -26.47 3.18 16.46
N LEU A 106 -25.26 3.57 16.85
CA LEU A 106 -24.94 4.07 18.19
C LEU A 106 -24.33 5.48 18.09
N GLN A 107 -24.95 6.45 18.74
CA GLN A 107 -24.48 7.84 18.80
C GLN A 107 -24.05 8.17 20.23
N ILE A 108 -22.76 8.45 20.43
CA ILE A 108 -22.14 8.61 21.74
C ILE A 108 -21.09 9.72 21.69
N ALA A 109 -20.69 10.29 22.81
CA ALA A 109 -19.53 11.18 22.85
C ALA A 109 -18.23 10.36 22.77
N ASP A 110 -18.07 9.37 23.66
CA ASP A 110 -16.81 8.66 23.86
C ASP A 110 -16.98 7.14 23.95
N LEU A 111 -16.01 6.41 23.40
CA LEU A 111 -15.94 4.95 23.45
C LEU A 111 -14.60 4.49 24.04
N ARG A 112 -14.66 3.69 25.10
CA ARG A 112 -13.49 3.03 25.70
C ARG A 112 -13.67 1.53 25.64
N ILE A 113 -12.70 0.82 25.07
CA ILE A 113 -12.72 -0.64 24.91
C ILE A 113 -11.55 -1.22 25.69
N GLY A 114 -11.80 -2.19 26.56
CA GLY A 114 -10.81 -2.65 27.55
C GLY A 114 -10.40 -1.48 28.44
N ASN A 115 -11.36 -0.94 29.20
CA ASN A 115 -11.22 0.33 29.89
C ASN A 115 -10.49 0.23 31.24
N GLU A 116 -10.12 -0.96 31.73
CA GLU A 116 -9.38 -1.11 32.99
C GLU A 116 -8.48 -2.33 33.05
N ASN A 117 -7.54 -2.35 34.01
CA ASN A 117 -6.54 -3.42 34.12
C ASN A 117 -7.15 -4.84 34.07
N ASN A 118 -6.59 -5.69 33.21
CA ASN A 118 -7.03 -7.09 33.01
C ASN A 118 -8.45 -7.24 32.45
N SER A 119 -8.98 -6.24 31.75
CA SER A 119 -10.26 -6.33 31.04
C SER A 119 -10.08 -6.70 29.56
N THR A 120 -11.13 -7.29 28.99
CA THR A 120 -11.24 -7.60 27.57
C THR A 120 -12.50 -6.98 27.00
N GLY A 121 -12.41 -6.38 25.81
CA GLY A 121 -13.55 -5.74 25.18
C GLY A 121 -13.51 -5.89 23.67
N THR A 122 -14.64 -6.24 23.07
CA THR A 122 -14.80 -6.30 21.62
C THR A 122 -15.93 -5.38 21.21
N VAL A 123 -15.67 -4.53 20.22
CA VAL A 123 -16.72 -3.78 19.52
C VAL A 123 -16.73 -4.23 18.07
N THR A 124 -17.88 -4.67 17.59
CA THR A 124 -18.07 -5.04 16.18
C THR A 124 -19.14 -4.16 15.55
N ILE A 125 -18.78 -3.53 14.43
CA ILE A 125 -19.68 -2.79 13.55
C ILE A 125 -19.78 -3.56 12.25
N SER A 126 -20.96 -4.10 11.94
CA SER A 126 -21.13 -5.01 10.80
C SER A 126 -22.38 -4.79 9.97
N ASN A 127 -22.33 -5.28 8.72
CA ASN A 127 -23.46 -5.34 7.79
C ASN A 127 -24.26 -4.04 7.62
N GLY A 128 -23.59 -2.88 7.65
CA GLY A 128 -24.24 -1.57 7.50
C GLY A 128 -24.59 -0.86 8.82
N GLY A 129 -24.13 -1.39 9.96
CA GLY A 129 -24.22 -0.73 11.26
C GLY A 129 -23.29 0.49 11.35
N GLY A 130 -23.58 1.43 12.26
CA GLY A 130 -22.78 2.64 12.41
C GLY A 130 -22.55 3.05 13.86
N ILE A 131 -21.34 3.49 14.19
CA ILE A 131 -21.05 4.21 15.44
C ILE A 131 -20.58 5.62 15.08
N THR A 132 -21.21 6.63 15.68
CA THR A 132 -20.85 8.04 15.50
C THR A 132 -20.46 8.62 16.85
N LEU A 133 -19.29 9.26 16.89
CA LEU A 133 -18.74 9.91 18.07
C LEU A 133 -18.72 11.44 17.92
N ASN A 134 -19.22 12.13 18.95
CA ASN A 134 -19.27 13.59 19.05
C ASN A 134 -18.60 14.11 20.34
N SER A 135 -17.41 13.61 20.61
CA SER A 135 -16.61 13.95 21.79
C SER A 135 -16.22 15.43 21.82
N VAL A 136 -16.25 16.02 23.01
CA VAL A 136 -15.63 17.33 23.30
C VAL A 136 -14.21 17.18 23.84
N ASP A 137 -13.83 15.98 24.23
CA ASP A 137 -12.50 15.63 24.69
C ASP A 137 -11.54 15.44 23.50
N PRO A 138 -10.23 15.56 23.71
CA PRO A 138 -9.26 15.38 22.63
C PRO A 138 -9.21 13.95 22.05
N PHE A 139 -9.85 12.98 22.70
CA PHE A 139 -9.83 11.56 22.32
C PHE A 139 -11.23 10.96 22.39
N SER A 140 -11.79 10.60 21.24
CA SER A 140 -13.15 10.05 21.16
C SER A 140 -13.19 8.52 21.33
N VAL A 141 -12.15 7.82 20.86
CA VAL A 141 -12.05 6.37 20.99
C VAL A 141 -10.73 5.97 21.61
N THR A 142 -10.77 5.02 22.53
CA THR A 142 -9.57 4.33 23.04
C THR A 142 -9.78 2.83 23.04
N VAL A 143 -8.84 2.11 22.41
CA VAL A 143 -8.83 0.65 22.32
C VAL A 143 -7.65 0.13 23.13
N GLY A 144 -7.92 -0.53 24.26
CA GLY A 144 -6.90 -1.08 25.16
C GLY A 144 -6.34 -0.02 26.10
N ASN A 145 -7.20 0.60 26.92
CA ASN A 145 -6.91 1.83 27.65
C ASN A 145 -5.88 1.69 28.78
N TYR A 146 -5.88 0.56 29.51
CA TYR A 146 -4.99 0.34 30.66
C TYR A 146 -4.15 -0.94 30.50
N SER A 147 -3.19 -1.15 31.40
CA SER A 147 -2.27 -2.29 31.37
C SER A 147 -2.98 -3.66 31.38
N ASN A 148 -2.39 -4.66 30.72
CA ASN A 148 -2.93 -6.02 30.60
C ASN A 148 -4.36 -6.09 30.01
N THR A 149 -4.79 -5.08 29.25
CA THR A 149 -6.05 -5.15 28.50
C THR A 149 -5.84 -5.76 27.13
N THR A 150 -6.89 -6.40 26.62
CA THR A 150 -6.98 -6.80 25.20
C THR A 150 -8.29 -6.27 24.65
N ALA A 151 -8.19 -5.41 23.65
CA ALA A 151 -9.35 -4.73 23.09
C ALA A 151 -9.35 -4.81 21.58
N ASP A 152 -10.50 -5.17 21.02
CA ASP A 152 -10.71 -5.33 19.59
C ASP A 152 -11.81 -4.37 19.13
N LEU A 153 -11.55 -3.63 18.05
CA LEU A 153 -12.55 -2.86 17.32
C LEU A 153 -12.58 -3.29 15.86
N ILE A 154 -13.71 -3.84 15.45
CA ILE A 154 -13.89 -4.43 14.13
C ILE A 154 -14.94 -3.64 13.38
N VAL A 155 -14.58 -3.10 12.22
CA VAL A 155 -15.51 -2.50 11.26
C VAL A 155 -15.46 -3.32 9.99
N SER A 156 -16.54 -4.06 9.72
CA SER A 156 -16.57 -5.01 8.61
C SER A 156 -17.90 -5.08 7.87
N GLY A 157 -17.86 -5.44 6.59
CA GLY A 157 -19.06 -5.54 5.76
C GLY A 157 -19.53 -4.20 5.19
N ALA A 158 -20.17 -4.28 4.03
CA ALA A 158 -20.52 -3.10 3.23
C ALA A 158 -21.41 -2.12 4.02
N GLY A 159 -21.03 -0.84 4.00
CA GLY A 159 -21.77 0.24 4.65
C GLY A 159 -21.52 0.39 6.15
N SER A 160 -20.73 -0.50 6.77
CA SER A 160 -20.37 -0.38 8.19
C SER A 160 -19.45 0.80 8.42
N SER A 161 -19.74 1.64 9.40
CA SER A 161 -18.95 2.87 9.61
C SER A 161 -18.69 3.22 11.07
N LEU A 162 -17.44 3.58 11.37
CA LEU A 162 -17.05 4.32 12.57
C LEU A 162 -16.78 5.77 12.16
N THR A 163 -17.44 6.73 12.78
CA THR A 163 -17.20 8.17 12.55
C THR A 163 -16.78 8.83 13.84
N ALA A 164 -15.57 9.39 13.88
CA ALA A 164 -14.97 9.96 15.07
C ALA A 164 -14.55 11.41 14.83
N ASN A 165 -15.11 12.35 15.60
CA ASN A 165 -14.79 13.77 15.45
C ASN A 165 -13.48 14.16 16.15
N GLN A 166 -12.91 13.31 17.01
CA GLN A 166 -11.66 13.55 17.75
C GLN A 166 -10.69 12.39 17.54
N ARG A 167 -9.45 12.54 18.01
CA ARG A 167 -8.39 11.55 17.81
C ARG A 167 -8.79 10.18 18.37
N ILE A 168 -8.29 9.12 17.75
CA ILE A 168 -8.42 7.75 18.25
C ILE A 168 -7.06 7.22 18.69
N ILE A 169 -7.05 6.52 19.81
CA ILE A 169 -5.88 5.86 20.39
C ILE A 169 -6.11 4.35 20.35
N ILE A 170 -5.15 3.62 19.78
CA ILE A 170 -5.18 2.16 19.70
C ILE A 170 -4.04 1.60 20.52
N ASP A 171 -4.21 1.65 21.86
CA ASP A 171 -3.34 1.25 22.99
C ASP A 171 -3.09 2.38 24.01
N GLY A 172 -4.00 2.57 24.97
CA GLY A 172 -3.80 3.52 26.07
C GLY A 172 -2.75 3.11 27.11
N ASP A 173 -2.43 1.81 27.19
CA ASP A 173 -1.35 1.17 27.98
C ASP A 173 -1.37 -0.38 27.81
N GLY A 174 -2.45 -0.94 27.26
CA GLY A 174 -2.62 -2.37 27.01
C GLY A 174 -2.37 -2.79 25.56
N THR A 175 -3.09 -3.81 25.09
CA THR A 175 -3.06 -4.25 23.69
C THR A 175 -4.36 -3.84 22.99
N GLY A 176 -4.24 -2.94 22.02
CA GLY A 176 -5.34 -2.51 21.16
C GLY A 176 -5.19 -3.08 19.75
N HIS A 177 -6.26 -3.65 19.21
CA HIS A 177 -6.32 -4.12 17.83
C HIS A 177 -7.55 -3.54 17.13
N VAL A 178 -7.35 -3.04 15.92
CA VAL A 178 -8.41 -2.57 15.05
C VAL A 178 -8.38 -3.30 13.73
N THR A 179 -9.55 -3.76 13.28
CA THR A 179 -9.72 -4.33 11.94
C THR A 179 -10.69 -3.48 11.15
N ILE A 180 -10.27 -2.99 9.98
CA ILE A 180 -11.16 -2.38 8.99
C ILE A 180 -11.12 -3.24 7.73
N SER A 181 -12.25 -3.86 7.39
CA SER A 181 -12.26 -4.87 6.32
C SER A 181 -13.53 -4.95 5.50
N GLY A 182 -13.39 -5.29 4.23
CA GLY A 182 -14.52 -5.42 3.32
C GLY A 182 -14.84 -4.10 2.63
N GLN A 183 -15.18 -4.21 1.35
CA GLN A 183 -15.47 -3.06 0.51
C GLN A 183 -16.64 -2.23 1.08
N GLY A 184 -16.39 -0.92 1.27
CA GLY A 184 -17.39 0.01 1.80
C GLY A 184 -17.47 0.04 3.33
N SER A 185 -16.66 -0.72 4.05
CA SER A 185 -16.44 -0.48 5.48
C SER A 185 -15.48 0.70 5.68
N ALA A 186 -15.84 1.61 6.57
CA ALA A 186 -15.09 2.86 6.72
C ALA A 186 -14.87 3.28 8.17
N TRP A 187 -13.65 3.70 8.46
CA TRP A 187 -13.34 4.63 9.53
C TRP A 187 -13.30 6.04 8.95
N ASN A 188 -13.99 6.99 9.57
CA ASN A 188 -13.95 8.41 9.20
C ASN A 188 -13.58 9.26 10.42
N GLY A 189 -12.33 9.70 10.50
CA GLY A 189 -11.80 10.55 11.55
C GLY A 189 -11.43 11.96 11.05
N GLN A 190 -11.15 12.86 11.99
CA GLN A 190 -10.85 14.26 11.70
C GLN A 190 -9.51 14.77 12.29
N HIS A 191 -8.95 14.08 13.29
CA HIS A 191 -7.82 14.59 14.10
C HIS A 191 -6.60 13.67 14.16
N GLY A 192 -6.66 12.54 13.46
CA GLY A 192 -5.60 11.54 13.37
C GLY A 192 -5.80 10.32 14.26
N ILE A 193 -4.85 9.39 14.10
CA ILE A 193 -4.84 8.08 14.73
C ILE A 193 -3.48 7.84 15.36
N TRP A 194 -3.47 7.36 16.60
CA TRP A 194 -2.27 6.86 17.26
C TRP A 194 -2.34 5.36 17.43
N VAL A 195 -1.34 4.65 16.92
CA VAL A 195 -1.18 3.20 17.02
C VAL A 195 0.12 2.90 17.75
N GLY A 196 0.07 2.36 18.96
CA GLY A 196 1.29 2.19 19.76
C GLY A 196 1.65 3.42 20.59
N GLN A 197 0.70 4.16 21.17
CA GLN A 197 0.98 5.35 21.96
C GLN A 197 1.67 5.05 23.29
N PHE A 198 1.14 4.12 24.09
CA PHE A 198 1.63 3.83 25.44
C PHE A 198 1.93 2.34 25.67
N GLY A 199 1.47 1.47 24.77
CA GLY A 199 1.62 0.02 24.84
C GLY A 199 1.80 -0.61 23.46
N ASN A 200 0.96 -1.59 23.14
CA ASN A 200 1.00 -2.32 21.88
C ASN A 200 -0.28 -2.07 21.08
N GLY A 201 -0.16 -1.28 20.02
CA GLY A 201 -1.24 -0.98 19.09
C GLY A 201 -1.10 -1.71 17.77
N SER A 202 -2.23 -2.13 17.18
CA SER A 202 -2.21 -2.61 15.81
C SER A 202 -3.48 -2.33 15.02
N VAL A 203 -3.30 -2.16 13.71
CA VAL A 203 -4.37 -1.95 12.73
C VAL A 203 -4.19 -2.93 11.58
N ASP A 204 -5.25 -3.68 11.26
CA ASP A 204 -5.35 -4.52 10.08
C ASP A 204 -6.33 -3.89 9.08
N LEU A 205 -5.83 -3.62 7.87
CA LEU A 205 -6.54 -2.91 6.82
C LEU A 205 -6.50 -3.74 5.52
N TYR A 206 -7.61 -4.40 5.19
CA TYR A 206 -7.64 -5.38 4.11
C TYR A 206 -9.00 -5.48 3.41
N ASP A 207 -9.03 -6.18 2.28
CA ASP A 207 -10.21 -6.46 1.45
C ASP A 207 -11.05 -5.20 1.15
N GLY A 208 -10.37 -4.08 0.86
CA GLY A 208 -11.02 -2.81 0.50
C GLY A 208 -11.60 -2.00 1.67
N GLY A 209 -11.35 -2.39 2.93
CA GLY A 209 -11.65 -1.55 4.09
C GLY A 209 -10.92 -0.20 3.98
N THR A 210 -11.55 0.89 4.43
CA THR A 210 -11.01 2.26 4.25
C THR A 210 -10.85 2.98 5.58
N ILE A 211 -9.70 3.62 5.77
CA ILE A 211 -9.47 4.61 6.83
C ILE A 211 -9.32 5.98 6.18
N ASN A 212 -10.20 6.92 6.54
CA ASN A 212 -10.10 8.33 6.19
C ASN A 212 -9.80 9.12 7.45
N ASP A 213 -8.63 9.74 7.54
CA ASP A 213 -8.25 10.57 8.69
C ASP A 213 -7.21 11.63 8.29
N ASN A 214 -6.79 12.47 9.24
CA ASN A 214 -5.79 13.50 8.98
C ASN A 214 -4.37 12.94 8.99
N THR A 215 -3.98 12.29 10.08
CA THR A 215 -2.62 11.77 10.29
C THR A 215 -2.65 10.37 10.90
N LEU A 216 -1.58 9.61 10.68
CA LEU A 216 -1.32 8.34 11.34
C LEU A 216 0.03 8.42 12.05
N GLU A 217 0.04 8.26 13.38
CA GLU A 217 1.28 8.15 14.15
C GLU A 217 1.43 6.72 14.67
N ILE A 218 2.61 6.13 14.45
CA ILE A 218 2.90 4.73 14.75
C ILE A 218 4.05 4.67 15.75
N ALA A 219 3.80 4.02 16.89
CA ALA A 219 4.69 3.92 18.04
C ALA A 219 5.13 5.30 18.56
N TYR A 220 4.19 6.05 19.15
CA TYR A 220 4.40 7.46 19.52
C TYR A 220 5.49 7.65 20.59
N LYS A 221 5.44 6.88 21.68
CA LYS A 221 6.35 7.00 22.83
C LYS A 221 7.51 6.02 22.80
N ALA A 222 8.55 6.32 23.57
CA ALA A 222 9.66 5.41 23.84
C ALA A 222 9.17 4.05 24.39
N GLY A 223 9.68 2.94 23.83
CA GLY A 223 9.40 1.58 24.30
C GLY A 223 8.05 0.97 23.88
N THR A 224 7.27 1.66 23.05
CA THR A 224 5.96 1.17 22.58
C THR A 224 6.06 0.49 21.21
N THR A 225 5.04 -0.29 20.86
CA THR A 225 4.96 -0.96 19.54
C THR A 225 3.67 -0.56 18.84
N GLY A 226 3.81 -0.10 17.60
CA GLY A 226 2.68 0.20 16.72
C GLY A 226 2.83 -0.55 15.41
N ILE A 227 1.82 -1.32 14.99
CA ILE A 227 1.88 -2.10 13.75
C ILE A 227 0.66 -1.84 12.89
N VAL A 228 0.87 -1.33 11.68
CA VAL A 228 -0.19 -1.16 10.69
C VAL A 228 0.05 -2.13 9.53
N LYS A 229 -0.98 -2.88 9.14
CA LYS A 229 -0.88 -3.96 8.16
C LYS A 229 -1.87 -3.74 7.01
N PHE A 230 -1.37 -3.83 5.79
CA PHE A 230 -2.16 -3.90 4.57
C PHE A 230 -2.21 -5.34 4.07
N GLY A 231 -3.41 -5.87 3.90
CA GLY A 231 -3.63 -7.24 3.44
C GLY A 231 -3.39 -8.29 4.53
N GLY A 232 -2.60 -9.31 4.23
CA GLY A 232 -2.31 -10.41 5.16
C GLY A 232 -1.34 -10.02 6.29
N ALA A 233 -1.34 -10.77 7.39
CA ALA A 233 -0.28 -10.65 8.39
C ALA A 233 1.07 -11.16 7.82
N ALA A 234 2.19 -10.74 8.41
CA ALA A 234 3.50 -11.29 8.05
C ALA A 234 3.54 -12.81 8.32
N GLY A 235 4.00 -13.59 7.33
CA GLY A 235 3.99 -15.07 7.39
C GLY A 235 2.65 -15.73 7.08
N ALA A 236 1.57 -14.95 6.93
CA ALA A 236 0.27 -15.45 6.46
C ALA A 236 0.13 -15.27 4.93
N PRO A 237 -0.83 -15.95 4.29
CA PRO A 237 -1.16 -15.68 2.89
C PRO A 237 -1.54 -14.21 2.67
N ALA A 238 -1.13 -13.67 1.51
CA ALA A 238 -1.50 -12.33 1.09
C ALA A 238 -3.01 -12.19 0.90
N ARG A 239 -3.54 -10.98 1.09
CA ARG A 239 -4.96 -10.61 0.88
C ARG A 239 -5.05 -9.33 0.06
N ALA A 240 -6.24 -8.96 -0.42
CA ALA A 240 -6.40 -7.63 -1.03
C ALA A 240 -6.11 -6.54 0.02
N GLY A 241 -5.41 -5.48 -0.37
CA GLY A 241 -5.13 -4.35 0.50
C GLY A 241 -6.41 -3.58 0.86
N GLY A 242 -6.36 -2.85 1.97
CA GLY A 242 -7.32 -1.76 2.20
C GLY A 242 -6.74 -0.42 1.79
N VAL A 243 -7.50 0.65 2.05
CA VAL A 243 -7.20 2.02 1.62
C VAL A 243 -6.95 2.90 2.82
N LEU A 244 -5.78 3.55 2.86
CA LEU A 244 -5.44 4.52 3.90
C LEU A 244 -5.34 5.91 3.29
N ASN A 245 -6.29 6.76 3.65
CA ASN A 245 -6.35 8.16 3.26
C ASN A 245 -5.97 9.02 4.47
N VAL A 246 -4.67 9.28 4.60
CA VAL A 246 -4.09 10.23 5.57
C VAL A 246 -3.08 11.12 4.85
N ALA A 247 -2.86 12.33 5.35
CA ALA A 247 -1.87 13.24 4.79
C ALA A 247 -0.44 12.84 5.17
N THR A 248 -0.25 12.26 6.36
CA THR A 248 1.09 11.95 6.89
C THR A 248 1.08 10.69 7.74
N ILE A 249 2.15 9.90 7.61
CA ILE A 249 2.52 8.78 8.49
C ILE A 249 3.80 9.15 9.23
N GLU A 250 3.75 9.19 10.55
CA GLU A 250 4.88 9.53 11.42
C GLU A 250 5.24 8.34 12.31
N PHE A 251 6.48 7.88 12.23
CA PHE A 251 6.99 6.80 13.06
C PHE A 251 7.80 7.31 14.25
N ASN A 252 7.68 6.65 15.41
CA ASN A 252 8.65 6.72 16.49
C ASN A 252 8.95 8.16 16.97
N ARG A 253 7.91 8.98 17.11
CA ARG A 253 8.01 10.44 17.28
C ARG A 253 8.85 10.89 18.48
N ASP A 254 8.65 10.29 19.66
CA ASP A 254 9.39 10.65 20.87
C ASP A 254 10.78 9.95 20.98
N GLY A 255 11.10 9.04 20.06
CA GLY A 255 12.37 8.34 19.96
C GLY A 255 12.66 7.28 21.04
N GLY A 256 13.67 6.44 20.79
CA GLY A 256 14.26 5.49 21.78
C GLY A 256 13.42 4.25 22.09
N GLY A 257 13.78 3.09 21.51
CA GLY A 257 13.17 1.79 21.85
C GLY A 257 11.74 1.57 21.34
N SER A 258 11.14 2.56 20.67
CA SER A 258 9.86 2.45 19.96
C SER A 258 9.98 1.57 18.71
N ASN A 259 8.93 0.82 18.41
CA ASN A 259 8.87 -0.11 17.29
C ASN A 259 7.63 0.16 16.41
N GLY A 260 7.70 1.20 15.59
CA GLY A 260 6.70 1.49 14.57
C GLY A 260 6.94 0.70 13.28
N VAL A 261 5.93 -0.07 12.86
CA VAL A 261 6.02 -0.98 11.70
C VAL A 261 4.84 -0.80 10.75
N LEU A 262 5.15 -0.73 9.45
CA LEU A 262 4.18 -0.71 8.37
C LEU A 262 4.41 -1.90 7.43
N ASN A 263 3.44 -2.81 7.34
CA ASN A 263 3.56 -4.04 6.58
C ASN A 263 2.61 -4.06 5.38
N PHE A 264 3.12 -4.50 4.23
CA PHE A 264 2.35 -4.72 3.01
C PHE A 264 2.48 -6.18 2.58
N ASN A 265 1.43 -6.97 2.74
CA ASN A 265 1.34 -8.35 2.27
C ASN A 265 0.08 -8.51 1.43
N THR A 266 0.12 -7.96 0.23
CA THR A 266 -1.06 -7.77 -0.60
C THR A 266 -1.08 -8.65 -1.85
N THR A 267 -2.26 -8.95 -2.37
CA THR A 267 -2.44 -9.63 -3.66
C THR A 267 -2.50 -8.65 -4.83
N ASP A 268 -2.70 -7.37 -4.52
CA ASP A 268 -2.98 -6.26 -5.43
C ASP A 268 -2.03 -5.07 -5.19
N THR A 269 -2.34 -3.95 -5.83
CA THR A 269 -1.60 -2.70 -5.70
C THR A 269 -2.20 -1.81 -4.62
N VAL A 270 -1.40 -1.41 -3.64
CA VAL A 270 -1.75 -0.36 -2.66
C VAL A 270 -1.03 0.94 -3.01
N ALA A 271 -1.79 2.03 -3.12
CA ALA A 271 -1.22 3.36 -3.28
C ALA A 271 -1.11 4.05 -1.91
N VAL A 272 0.07 4.58 -1.59
CA VAL A 272 0.30 5.37 -0.38
C VAL A 272 0.69 6.78 -0.79
N HIS A 273 -0.27 7.68 -0.58
CA HIS A 273 -0.14 9.10 -0.90
C HIS A 273 0.38 9.94 0.26
N ALA A 274 0.40 9.38 1.46
CA ALA A 274 0.83 10.06 2.67
C ALA A 274 2.34 10.37 2.63
N ASP A 275 2.71 11.54 3.15
CA ASP A 275 4.10 11.85 3.47
C ASP A 275 4.58 10.94 4.62
N ILE A 276 5.83 10.50 4.58
CA ILE A 276 6.38 9.54 5.54
C ILE A 276 7.63 10.11 6.21
N LYS A 277 7.66 10.04 7.54
CA LYS A 277 8.79 10.55 8.33
C LYS A 277 9.04 9.74 9.59
N GLY A 278 10.21 9.94 10.18
CA GLY A 278 10.62 9.30 11.43
C GLY A 278 11.32 7.94 11.21
N ALA A 279 11.68 7.29 12.32
CA ALA A 279 12.63 6.18 12.34
C ALA A 279 11.95 4.80 12.39
N GLY A 280 10.98 4.53 11.52
CA GLY A 280 10.18 3.29 11.53
C GLY A 280 10.75 2.14 10.72
N THR A 281 9.97 1.05 10.60
CA THR A 281 10.24 -0.06 9.68
C THR A 281 9.11 -0.18 8.67
N ILE A 282 9.45 -0.18 7.38
CA ILE A 282 8.51 -0.50 6.29
C ILE A 282 8.88 -1.88 5.74
N ASN A 283 7.91 -2.80 5.65
CA ASN A 283 8.11 -4.13 5.07
C ASN A 283 7.17 -4.34 3.89
N GLN A 284 7.75 -4.47 2.70
CA GLN A 284 7.08 -4.92 1.48
C GLN A 284 7.29 -6.44 1.34
N ILE A 285 6.22 -7.20 1.49
CA ILE A 285 6.24 -8.68 1.60
C ILE A 285 5.68 -9.32 0.32
N ALA A 286 4.56 -8.81 -0.20
CA ALA A 286 3.91 -9.31 -1.41
C ALA A 286 3.08 -8.20 -2.08
N GLY A 287 2.72 -8.41 -3.34
CA GLY A 287 1.95 -7.44 -4.12
C GLY A 287 2.79 -6.25 -4.58
N THR A 288 2.13 -5.14 -4.85
CA THR A 288 2.79 -3.89 -5.27
C THR A 288 2.38 -2.77 -4.33
N THR A 289 3.33 -2.02 -3.79
CA THR A 289 3.06 -0.77 -3.08
C THR A 289 3.61 0.40 -3.88
N VAL A 290 2.79 1.39 -4.17
CA VAL A 290 3.16 2.60 -4.90
C VAL A 290 3.18 3.77 -3.94
N PHE A 291 4.37 4.31 -3.67
CA PHE A 291 4.55 5.53 -2.88
C PHE A 291 4.56 6.76 -3.79
N THR A 292 3.63 7.68 -3.57
CA THR A 292 3.60 9.00 -4.23
C THR A 292 3.82 10.16 -3.26
N GLY A 293 3.78 9.92 -1.95
CA GLY A 293 4.08 10.93 -0.92
C GLY A 293 5.56 11.29 -0.84
N ASN A 294 5.87 12.32 -0.04
CA ASN A 294 7.24 12.71 0.29
C ASN A 294 7.77 11.87 1.46
N GLY A 295 8.85 11.13 1.24
CA GLY A 295 9.51 10.30 2.25
C GLY A 295 10.91 10.77 2.62
N ASP A 296 11.28 12.02 2.33
CA ASP A 296 12.65 12.54 2.52
C ASP A 296 13.05 12.61 4.01
N ASP A 297 12.06 12.77 4.90
CA ASP A 297 12.26 12.81 6.37
C ASP A 297 12.14 11.40 7.02
N PHE A 298 12.00 10.34 6.23
CA PHE A 298 12.04 8.96 6.73
C PHE A 298 13.48 8.53 6.99
N THR A 299 13.79 8.22 8.25
CA THR A 299 15.14 7.83 8.69
C THR A 299 15.21 6.35 9.08
N GLY A 300 14.11 5.64 8.90
CA GLY A 300 13.96 4.23 9.20
C GLY A 300 14.59 3.29 8.18
N VAL A 301 14.17 2.03 8.24
CA VAL A 301 14.60 0.98 7.31
C VAL A 301 13.43 0.48 6.47
N THR A 302 13.72 0.18 5.21
CA THR A 302 12.75 -0.40 4.28
C THR A 302 13.24 -1.78 3.84
N ASN A 303 12.46 -2.81 4.14
CA ASN A 303 12.72 -4.19 3.70
C ASN A 303 11.73 -4.58 2.61
N ILE A 304 12.23 -5.11 1.50
CA ILE A 304 11.45 -5.58 0.36
C ILE A 304 11.76 -7.07 0.19
N THR A 305 11.07 -7.92 0.95
CA THR A 305 11.30 -9.36 0.98
C THR A 305 10.49 -10.12 -0.07
N GLY A 306 9.60 -9.43 -0.79
CA GLY A 306 8.87 -9.95 -1.94
C GLY A 306 8.07 -8.85 -2.62
N GLY A 307 7.46 -9.15 -3.78
CA GLY A 307 6.66 -8.17 -4.52
C GLY A 307 7.47 -6.95 -5.00
N VAL A 308 6.79 -5.81 -5.13
CA VAL A 308 7.36 -4.56 -5.66
C VAL A 308 7.08 -3.40 -4.71
N LEU A 309 8.12 -2.64 -4.36
CA LEU A 309 7.99 -1.29 -3.84
C LEU A 309 8.32 -0.29 -4.95
N GLN A 310 7.34 0.51 -5.34
CA GLN A 310 7.47 1.49 -6.42
C GLN A 310 7.47 2.91 -5.86
N LEU A 311 8.46 3.72 -6.26
CA LEU A 311 8.51 5.15 -6.00
C LEU A 311 8.01 5.91 -7.23
N GLY A 312 6.92 6.66 -7.06
CA GLY A 312 6.22 7.38 -8.11
C GLY A 312 5.23 6.52 -8.90
N ASP A 313 4.35 7.17 -9.66
CA ASP A 313 3.27 6.58 -10.46
C ASP A 313 3.30 7.03 -11.94
N GLY A 314 4.44 7.56 -12.39
CA GLY A 314 4.62 8.20 -13.69
C GLY A 314 4.55 9.73 -13.61
N GLY A 315 4.21 10.31 -12.45
CA GLY A 315 4.35 11.73 -12.16
C GLY A 315 5.75 12.13 -11.64
N ASN A 316 5.80 13.28 -10.94
CA ASN A 316 7.02 13.87 -10.35
C ASN A 316 7.02 13.78 -8.82
N SER A 317 6.30 12.80 -8.26
CA SER A 317 6.15 12.59 -6.82
C SER A 317 6.55 11.17 -6.43
N GLY A 318 6.64 10.90 -5.14
CA GLY A 318 7.15 9.64 -4.59
C GLY A 318 8.64 9.68 -4.32
N THR A 319 9.00 9.87 -3.05
CA THR A 319 10.36 9.70 -2.55
C THR A 319 10.33 8.84 -1.29
N LEU A 320 11.46 8.22 -0.98
CA LEU A 320 11.64 7.49 0.27
C LEU A 320 13.12 7.49 0.63
N ALA A 321 13.44 8.09 1.78
CA ALA A 321 14.77 8.08 2.37
C ALA A 321 15.03 6.77 3.16
N GLY A 322 16.15 6.72 3.88
CA GLY A 322 16.52 5.58 4.71
C GLY A 322 17.11 4.40 3.92
N ASN A 323 17.68 3.44 4.63
CA ASN A 323 18.33 2.28 4.01
C ASN A 323 17.29 1.34 3.40
N ILE A 324 17.54 0.88 2.16
CA ILE A 324 16.67 -0.10 1.49
C ILE A 324 17.37 -1.45 1.37
N ASN A 325 16.71 -2.50 1.86
CA ASN A 325 17.11 -3.88 1.74
C ASN A 325 16.09 -4.65 0.88
N THR A 326 16.50 -5.07 -0.31
CA THR A 326 15.69 -5.80 -1.30
C THR A 326 15.57 -7.30 -1.03
N GLY A 327 15.95 -7.76 0.16
CA GLY A 327 15.75 -9.14 0.60
C GLY A 327 16.97 -9.78 1.24
N THR A 328 16.75 -10.84 2.01
CA THR A 328 17.83 -11.55 2.74
C THR A 328 18.51 -12.63 1.90
N ASP A 329 17.76 -13.28 1.02
CA ASP A 329 18.21 -14.36 0.15
C ASP A 329 17.32 -14.44 -1.10
N ALA A 330 17.64 -15.34 -2.04
CA ALA A 330 16.91 -15.47 -3.29
C ALA A 330 15.44 -15.91 -3.14
N ALA A 331 15.05 -16.56 -2.03
CA ALA A 331 13.67 -16.94 -1.75
C ALA A 331 12.87 -15.81 -1.09
N HIS A 332 13.56 -14.86 -0.45
CA HIS A 332 12.99 -13.71 0.24
C HIS A 332 13.49 -12.40 -0.38
N ALA A 333 13.35 -12.28 -1.70
CA ALA A 333 13.82 -11.16 -2.51
C ALA A 333 12.65 -10.43 -3.19
N GLY A 334 12.68 -9.09 -3.14
CA GLY A 334 11.71 -8.22 -3.79
C GLY A 334 12.33 -7.27 -4.82
N MET A 335 11.52 -6.33 -5.29
CA MET A 335 11.92 -5.33 -6.29
C MET A 335 11.72 -3.91 -5.78
N LEU A 336 12.75 -3.07 -5.89
CA LEU A 336 12.61 -1.62 -5.81
C LEU A 336 12.44 -1.05 -7.22
N ALA A 337 11.39 -0.27 -7.47
CA ALA A 337 11.10 0.28 -8.78
C ALA A 337 10.95 1.80 -8.75
N PHE A 338 11.51 2.48 -9.75
CA PHE A 338 11.39 3.92 -9.94
C PHE A 338 10.49 4.20 -11.13
N ASN A 339 9.32 4.80 -10.87
CA ASN A 339 8.38 5.22 -11.90
C ASN A 339 8.09 6.72 -11.78
N ARG A 340 9.12 7.51 -12.09
CA ARG A 340 9.05 8.97 -12.08
C ARG A 340 9.33 9.56 -13.45
N ALA A 341 8.67 10.67 -13.80
CA ALA A 341 8.86 11.37 -15.05
C ALA A 341 9.95 12.46 -15.02
N ASP A 342 10.36 12.87 -13.82
CA ASP A 342 11.39 13.89 -13.61
C ASP A 342 12.78 13.29 -13.30
N ASN A 343 13.73 14.17 -13.04
CA ASN A 343 15.09 13.78 -12.71
C ASN A 343 15.26 13.75 -11.18
N VAL A 344 15.67 12.60 -10.65
CA VAL A 344 15.88 12.38 -9.22
C VAL A 344 17.28 11.85 -8.97
N GLU A 345 17.96 12.45 -8.00
CA GLU A 345 19.12 11.84 -7.36
C GLU A 345 18.63 10.94 -6.22
N PHE A 346 18.96 9.65 -6.29
CA PHE A 346 18.62 8.69 -5.25
C PHE A 346 19.85 8.43 -4.39
N SER A 347 19.84 9.04 -3.20
CA SER A 347 20.99 9.13 -2.29
C SER A 347 21.01 8.04 -1.21
N ASN A 348 20.12 7.05 -1.28
CA ASN A 348 20.07 5.94 -0.32
C ASN A 348 20.77 4.69 -0.87
N PRO A 349 21.54 3.97 -0.03
CA PRO A 349 22.12 2.69 -0.44
C PRO A 349 21.02 1.63 -0.59
N VAL A 350 21.10 0.86 -1.68
CA VAL A 350 20.24 -0.30 -1.93
C VAL A 350 21.07 -1.58 -1.78
N SER A 351 20.61 -2.48 -0.92
CA SER A 351 21.26 -3.75 -0.60
C SER A 351 20.31 -4.93 -0.76
N GLY A 352 20.79 -6.16 -0.58
CA GLY A 352 19.94 -7.36 -0.47
C GLY A 352 19.98 -8.30 -1.68
N ALA A 353 19.15 -9.33 -1.67
CA ALA A 353 19.13 -10.34 -2.73
C ALA A 353 18.27 -9.96 -3.95
N GLY A 354 17.42 -8.93 -3.82
CA GLY A 354 16.46 -8.51 -4.84
C GLY A 354 17.01 -7.57 -5.90
N ALA A 355 16.09 -6.98 -6.66
CA ALA A 355 16.38 -6.28 -7.91
C ALA A 355 15.91 -4.82 -7.91
N VAL A 356 16.41 -4.05 -8.88
CA VAL A 356 16.03 -2.64 -9.11
C VAL A 356 15.44 -2.47 -10.51
N ARG A 357 14.37 -1.65 -10.67
CA ARG A 357 13.85 -1.24 -11.98
C ARG A 357 13.81 0.27 -12.16
N GLN A 358 14.24 0.74 -13.32
CA GLN A 358 13.84 2.02 -13.89
C GLN A 358 12.65 1.80 -14.83
N MET A 359 11.50 2.42 -14.54
CA MET A 359 10.25 2.27 -15.28
C MET A 359 9.65 3.60 -15.75
N GLY A 360 9.99 4.70 -15.10
CA GLY A 360 9.50 6.04 -15.45
C GLY A 360 10.29 6.65 -16.59
N THR A 361 9.68 7.64 -17.26
CA THR A 361 10.29 8.35 -18.40
C THR A 361 11.41 9.31 -18.01
N GLY A 362 11.54 9.60 -16.71
CA GLY A 362 12.54 10.49 -16.15
C GLY A 362 13.92 9.86 -16.01
N THR A 363 14.78 10.53 -15.24
CA THR A 363 16.14 10.06 -14.96
C THR A 363 16.31 9.78 -13.47
N THR A 364 16.68 8.55 -13.10
CA THR A 364 17.13 8.25 -11.74
C THR A 364 18.65 8.17 -11.71
N THR A 365 19.29 8.99 -10.87
CA THR A 365 20.75 8.97 -10.66
C THR A 365 21.06 8.24 -9.37
N LEU A 366 21.76 7.12 -9.45
CA LEU A 366 22.25 6.40 -8.27
C LEU A 366 23.63 6.96 -7.88
N VAL A 367 23.78 7.38 -6.61
CA VAL A 367 25.00 8.04 -6.13
C VAL A 367 25.68 7.33 -4.95
N GLN A 368 25.13 6.20 -4.50
CA GLN A 368 25.64 5.41 -3.39
C GLN A 368 26.19 4.05 -3.84
N ASP A 369 27.00 3.46 -2.96
CA ASP A 369 27.49 2.09 -3.10
C ASP A 369 26.33 1.08 -2.95
N ASN A 370 25.88 0.52 -4.06
CA ASN A 370 24.80 -0.46 -4.08
C ASN A 370 25.33 -1.91 -4.02
N ASN A 371 24.60 -2.77 -3.29
CA ASN A 371 24.94 -4.17 -3.04
C ASN A 371 23.72 -5.11 -3.18
N TYR A 372 22.78 -4.80 -4.07
CA TYR A 372 21.68 -5.70 -4.41
C TYR A 372 22.12 -6.77 -5.44
N ALA A 373 21.63 -8.01 -5.34
CA ALA A 373 22.13 -9.13 -6.14
C ALA A 373 21.22 -9.53 -7.32
N GLY A 374 19.93 -9.20 -7.28
CA GLY A 374 18.92 -9.61 -8.26
C GLY A 374 18.99 -8.89 -9.61
N GLY A 375 19.89 -7.91 -9.75
CA GLY A 375 20.15 -7.19 -10.99
C GLY A 375 19.30 -5.93 -11.18
N THR A 376 19.50 -5.30 -12.35
CA THR A 376 18.92 -4.00 -12.70
C THR A 376 18.18 -4.11 -14.03
N TRP A 377 16.97 -3.58 -14.08
CA TRP A 377 16.14 -3.54 -15.28
C TRP A 377 15.89 -2.08 -15.67
N ILE A 378 16.20 -1.71 -16.90
CA ILE A 378 15.96 -0.36 -17.42
C ILE A 378 14.93 -0.45 -18.54
N ILE A 379 13.67 -0.23 -18.17
CA ILE A 379 12.49 -0.50 -19.01
C ILE A 379 12.05 0.76 -19.76
N ALA A 380 12.23 1.94 -19.15
CA ALA A 380 12.00 3.22 -19.80
C ALA A 380 12.94 4.29 -19.21
N GLY A 381 12.93 5.49 -19.79
CA GLY A 381 13.70 6.63 -19.32
C GLY A 381 15.19 6.33 -19.20
N THR A 382 15.81 6.90 -18.17
CA THR A 382 17.26 6.84 -17.98
C THR A 382 17.61 6.42 -16.56
N LEU A 383 18.53 5.46 -16.42
CA LEU A 383 19.25 5.23 -15.18
C LEU A 383 20.66 5.81 -15.33
N SER A 384 21.03 6.74 -14.48
CA SER A 384 22.32 7.46 -14.52
C SER A 384 23.24 6.95 -13.42
N VAL A 385 24.50 6.69 -13.78
CA VAL A 385 25.56 6.25 -12.87
C VAL A 385 26.90 6.89 -13.24
N ALA A 386 27.81 6.99 -12.28
CA ALA A 386 29.15 7.53 -12.50
C ALA A 386 30.15 6.44 -12.88
N SER A 387 30.23 5.35 -12.12
CA SER A 387 31.18 4.26 -12.41
C SER A 387 30.90 2.99 -11.62
N ASP A 388 31.36 1.83 -12.10
CA ASP A 388 31.30 0.57 -11.33
C ASP A 388 32.18 0.61 -10.08
N ALA A 389 33.24 1.44 -10.05
CA ALA A 389 34.13 1.57 -8.90
C ALA A 389 33.44 2.13 -7.66
N LYS A 390 32.40 2.95 -7.85
CA LYS A 390 31.51 3.44 -6.79
C LYS A 390 30.34 2.49 -6.52
N ARG A 391 30.30 1.33 -7.18
CA ARG A 391 29.20 0.36 -7.08
C ARG A 391 27.81 0.97 -7.28
N ASP A 392 27.71 2.05 -8.07
CA ASP A 392 26.45 2.72 -8.38
C ASP A 392 25.44 1.71 -8.98
N LEU A 393 25.93 0.83 -9.86
CA LEU A 393 25.25 -0.43 -10.20
C LEU A 393 25.85 -1.58 -9.39
N ALA A 394 25.01 -2.31 -8.66
CA ALA A 394 25.42 -3.51 -7.95
C ALA A 394 25.86 -4.64 -8.91
N THR A 395 26.38 -5.76 -8.41
CA THR A 395 27.05 -6.79 -9.22
C THR A 395 26.12 -7.67 -10.07
N GLY A 396 24.80 -7.57 -9.86
CA GLY A 396 23.81 -8.34 -10.62
C GLY A 396 23.76 -7.99 -12.11
N ALA A 397 23.05 -8.83 -12.88
CA ALA A 397 22.86 -8.63 -14.31
C ALA A 397 22.13 -7.32 -14.61
N VAL A 398 22.42 -6.70 -15.76
CA VAL A 398 21.72 -5.51 -16.24
C VAL A 398 20.97 -5.84 -17.52
N THR A 399 19.66 -5.57 -17.52
CA THR A 399 18.77 -5.75 -18.67
C THR A 399 18.26 -4.40 -19.14
N LEU A 400 18.51 -4.08 -20.41
CA LEU A 400 17.94 -2.90 -21.07
C LEU A 400 16.74 -3.38 -21.88
N ASP A 401 15.52 -2.92 -21.58
CA ASP A 401 14.29 -3.29 -22.27
C ASP A 401 13.41 -2.07 -22.53
N GLY A 402 13.97 -1.07 -23.21
CA GLY A 402 13.33 0.16 -23.65
C GLY A 402 13.97 1.43 -23.12
N GLY A 403 14.75 1.35 -22.03
CA GLY A 403 15.42 2.51 -21.43
C GLY A 403 16.91 2.63 -21.76
N THR A 404 17.54 3.66 -21.19
CA THR A 404 18.95 4.01 -21.40
C THR A 404 19.75 3.96 -20.11
N LEU A 405 20.94 3.34 -20.17
CA LEU A 405 21.96 3.47 -19.14
C LEU A 405 22.85 4.67 -19.48
N HIS A 406 22.75 5.74 -18.69
CA HIS A 406 23.58 6.93 -18.80
C HIS A 406 24.81 6.82 -17.91
N VAL A 407 25.99 7.06 -18.47
CA VAL A 407 27.28 6.89 -17.83
C VAL A 407 28.05 8.22 -17.87
N THR A 408 28.24 8.81 -16.68
CA THR A 408 28.94 10.10 -16.53
C THR A 408 30.45 9.96 -16.34
N GLY A 409 30.94 8.80 -15.92
CA GLY A 409 32.38 8.49 -15.76
C GLY A 409 32.90 7.45 -16.76
N SER A 410 34.03 6.81 -16.43
CA SER A 410 34.84 6.05 -17.40
C SER A 410 34.94 4.53 -17.13
N ALA A 411 34.18 3.98 -16.17
CA ALA A 411 34.36 2.59 -15.74
C ALA A 411 33.05 1.82 -15.48
N VAL A 412 32.06 1.93 -16.36
CA VAL A 412 30.87 1.07 -16.32
C VAL A 412 31.06 -0.08 -17.30
N GLY A 413 30.71 -1.31 -16.90
CA GLY A 413 30.74 -2.50 -17.77
C GLY A 413 32.02 -3.36 -17.67
N SER A 414 33.00 -2.97 -16.85
CA SER A 414 34.22 -3.75 -16.59
C SER A 414 34.04 -4.84 -15.54
N ALA A 415 32.99 -4.76 -14.72
CA ALA A 415 32.57 -5.87 -13.88
C ALA A 415 31.97 -6.98 -14.76
N ALA A 416 32.37 -8.25 -14.56
CA ALA A 416 31.91 -9.42 -15.29
C ALA A 416 30.42 -9.77 -15.01
N ARG A 417 29.51 -8.82 -15.25
CA ARG A 417 28.07 -8.96 -15.11
C ARG A 417 27.45 -9.26 -16.47
N SER A 418 26.38 -10.04 -16.50
CA SER A 418 25.62 -10.24 -17.74
C SER A 418 24.93 -8.94 -18.17
N LEU A 419 24.97 -8.65 -19.47
CA LEU A 419 24.24 -7.58 -20.11
C LEU A 419 23.31 -8.16 -21.19
N THR A 420 22.03 -7.80 -21.12
CA THR A 420 21.01 -8.31 -22.06
C THR A 420 20.16 -7.17 -22.60
N LEU A 421 19.84 -7.25 -23.89
CA LEU A 421 18.82 -6.42 -24.54
C LEU A 421 17.49 -7.21 -24.57
N GLY A 422 16.49 -6.69 -23.87
CA GLY A 422 15.12 -7.18 -23.96
C GLY A 422 14.53 -6.95 -25.35
N ASN A 423 13.26 -7.31 -25.53
CA ASN A 423 12.60 -7.22 -26.84
C ASN A 423 12.43 -5.77 -27.33
N HIS A 424 12.33 -4.82 -26.40
CA HIS A 424 12.22 -3.40 -26.72
C HIS A 424 13.58 -2.72 -26.97
N GLY A 425 14.69 -3.47 -26.84
CA GLY A 425 16.05 -2.94 -27.01
C GLY A 425 16.48 -2.04 -25.85
N GLY A 426 17.44 -1.17 -26.09
CA GLY A 426 17.85 -0.18 -25.10
C GLY A 426 19.15 0.52 -25.44
N GLY A 427 19.50 1.50 -24.61
CA GLY A 427 20.58 2.44 -24.90
C GLY A 427 21.74 2.43 -23.92
N PHE A 428 22.92 2.76 -24.42
CA PHE A 428 24.00 3.33 -23.63
C PHE A 428 24.18 4.79 -24.03
N ASP A 429 24.16 5.69 -23.05
CA ASP A 429 24.53 7.08 -23.22
C ASP A 429 25.83 7.36 -22.45
N ILE A 430 26.90 7.69 -23.15
CA ILE A 430 28.21 7.94 -22.54
C ILE A 430 28.51 9.43 -22.64
N ALA A 431 28.45 10.12 -21.50
CA ALA A 431 28.35 11.57 -21.46
C ALA A 431 29.52 12.29 -22.16
N GLU A 432 30.74 12.02 -21.73
CA GLU A 432 31.94 12.76 -22.13
C GLU A 432 32.78 12.02 -23.18
N THR A 433 33.40 12.76 -24.09
CA THR A 433 34.28 12.22 -25.14
C THR A 433 35.47 11.40 -24.61
N SER A 434 35.97 11.75 -23.43
CA SER A 434 37.06 11.04 -22.75
C SER A 434 36.62 9.71 -22.12
N ASN A 435 35.32 9.50 -21.96
CA ASN A 435 34.81 8.32 -21.30
C ASN A 435 34.74 7.16 -22.31
N THR A 436 35.23 6.01 -21.87
CA THR A 436 35.12 4.75 -22.61
C THR A 436 34.46 3.71 -21.71
N VAL A 437 33.29 3.21 -22.12
CA VAL A 437 32.62 2.07 -21.48
C VAL A 437 33.03 0.83 -22.27
N THR A 438 33.66 -0.12 -21.60
CA THR A 438 34.04 -1.41 -22.21
C THR A 438 33.09 -2.48 -21.74
N VAL A 439 32.46 -3.18 -22.68
CA VAL A 439 31.63 -4.36 -22.45
C VAL A 439 32.45 -5.57 -22.91
N ALA A 440 33.08 -6.24 -21.94
CA ALA A 440 33.97 -7.36 -22.20
C ALA A 440 33.24 -8.71 -22.27
N GLN A 441 32.11 -8.82 -21.58
CA GLN A 441 31.15 -9.91 -21.66
C GLN A 441 30.38 -9.90 -22.98
N SER A 442 29.72 -11.02 -23.30
CA SER A 442 28.75 -11.10 -24.39
C SER A 442 27.54 -10.21 -24.12
N LEU A 443 27.25 -9.26 -25.00
CA LEU A 443 25.94 -8.62 -25.09
C LEU A 443 25.02 -9.47 -25.98
N SER A 444 23.88 -9.90 -25.44
CA SER A 444 22.90 -10.75 -26.15
C SER A 444 21.50 -10.16 -26.09
N GLY A 445 20.56 -10.70 -26.87
CA GLY A 445 19.15 -10.28 -26.83
C GLY A 445 18.53 -9.98 -28.19
N ALA A 446 17.21 -9.85 -28.22
CA ALA A 446 16.47 -9.64 -29.48
C ALA A 446 16.36 -8.15 -29.87
N GLY A 447 16.49 -7.24 -28.90
CA GLY A 447 16.25 -5.82 -29.13
C GLY A 447 17.41 -5.07 -29.78
N GLN A 448 17.09 -3.87 -30.25
CA GLN A 448 18.05 -2.94 -30.86
C GLN A 448 18.95 -2.32 -29.80
N LEU A 449 20.25 -2.23 -30.08
CA LEU A 449 21.20 -1.48 -29.25
C LEU A 449 21.27 -0.04 -29.74
N TRP A 450 21.03 0.91 -28.85
CA TRP A 450 21.22 2.34 -29.09
C TRP A 450 22.51 2.83 -28.42
N LYS A 451 23.28 3.62 -29.15
CA LYS A 451 24.43 4.33 -28.58
C LYS A 451 24.22 5.84 -28.74
N HIS A 452 24.04 6.48 -27.59
CA HIS A 452 23.94 7.93 -27.40
C HIS A 452 25.20 8.48 -26.71
N GLY A 453 25.30 9.80 -26.63
CA GLY A 453 26.41 10.47 -25.94
C GLY A 453 27.71 10.53 -26.74
N GLN A 454 28.62 11.38 -26.27
CA GLN A 454 29.86 11.72 -26.99
C GLN A 454 31.00 10.72 -26.75
N GLY A 455 30.94 9.94 -25.67
CA GLY A 455 31.97 8.96 -25.31
C GLY A 455 31.92 7.68 -26.13
N THR A 456 32.88 6.78 -25.90
CA THR A 456 33.06 5.55 -26.68
C THR A 456 32.44 4.35 -25.98
N LEU A 457 31.59 3.59 -26.68
CA LEU A 457 31.17 2.25 -26.25
C LEU A 457 32.02 1.22 -27.00
N MET A 458 32.83 0.46 -26.27
CA MET A 458 33.65 -0.61 -26.82
C MET A 458 33.03 -1.96 -26.46
N LEU A 459 32.56 -2.69 -27.46
CA LEU A 459 32.05 -4.05 -27.30
C LEU A 459 33.16 -5.04 -27.69
N SER A 460 33.83 -5.63 -26.71
CA SER A 460 34.97 -6.52 -26.94
C SER A 460 34.67 -8.00 -26.70
N GLY A 461 33.51 -8.33 -26.13
CA GLY A 461 33.03 -9.70 -25.99
C GLY A 461 32.39 -10.27 -27.25
N ASP A 462 32.00 -11.55 -27.20
CA ASP A 462 31.26 -12.24 -28.26
C ASP A 462 29.79 -11.82 -28.24
N ASN A 463 29.46 -10.74 -28.93
CA ASN A 463 28.11 -10.18 -28.95
C ASN A 463 27.20 -10.92 -29.93
N SER A 464 25.97 -11.24 -29.50
CA SER A 464 25.00 -12.07 -30.22
C SER A 464 23.60 -11.46 -30.33
N PHE A 465 23.45 -10.16 -30.04
CA PHE A 465 22.16 -9.48 -30.15
C PHE A 465 21.68 -9.36 -31.61
N SER A 466 20.39 -9.55 -31.86
CA SER A 466 19.83 -9.63 -33.23
C SER A 466 19.07 -8.39 -33.70
N GLY A 467 18.72 -7.46 -32.81
CA GLY A 467 17.92 -6.27 -33.14
C GLY A 467 18.67 -5.14 -33.86
N GLY A 468 19.95 -5.34 -34.17
CA GLY A 468 20.79 -4.36 -34.85
C GLY A 468 21.31 -3.25 -33.92
N LEU A 469 22.11 -2.36 -34.50
CA LEU A 469 22.86 -1.33 -33.80
C LEU A 469 22.54 0.05 -34.38
N HIS A 470 22.12 0.98 -33.53
CA HIS A 470 21.80 2.36 -33.87
C HIS A 470 22.80 3.33 -33.22
N PHE A 471 23.27 4.31 -33.99
CA PHE A 471 24.12 5.39 -33.51
C PHE A 471 23.52 6.75 -33.84
N GLU A 472 23.38 7.61 -32.83
CA GLU A 472 23.12 9.02 -33.04
C GLU A 472 24.44 9.78 -33.16
N CYS A 473 25.03 9.83 -34.36
CA CYS A 473 26.18 10.71 -34.59
C CYS A 473 25.66 12.17 -34.66
N ARG A 474 25.88 12.97 -33.61
CA ARG A 474 25.62 14.43 -33.65
C ARG A 474 26.64 15.10 -34.57
N TYR A 475 26.27 15.35 -35.82
CA TYR A 475 27.11 16.07 -36.77
C TYR A 475 27.27 17.54 -36.37
N ARG A 476 28.39 17.91 -35.74
CA ARG A 476 28.84 19.32 -35.67
C ARG A 476 29.51 19.68 -37.00
N LYS A 477 28.79 20.41 -37.85
CA LYS A 477 29.30 20.97 -39.11
C LYS A 477 30.61 21.74 -38.84
N GLY A 478 31.75 21.20 -39.28
CA GLY A 478 33.05 21.90 -39.26
C GLY A 478 34.21 21.24 -38.51
N ARG A 479 34.03 20.08 -37.86
CA ARG A 479 35.14 19.26 -37.36
C ARG A 479 34.85 17.79 -37.63
N HIS A 480 35.82 17.08 -38.22
CA HIS A 480 35.78 15.61 -38.30
C HIS A 480 35.89 15.05 -36.88
N ASP A 481 34.75 14.86 -36.23
CA ASP A 481 34.70 14.20 -34.93
C ASP A 481 34.80 12.69 -35.17
N ARG A 482 35.86 12.07 -34.64
CA ARG A 482 36.13 10.62 -34.78
C ARG A 482 35.40 9.80 -33.69
N SER A 483 34.29 10.30 -33.17
CA SER A 483 33.62 9.83 -31.97
C SER A 483 32.62 8.68 -32.19
N CYS A 484 32.49 8.14 -33.41
CA CYS A 484 31.62 6.99 -33.69
C CYS A 484 32.47 5.70 -33.80
N LEU A 485 32.47 4.91 -32.71
CA LEU A 485 32.98 3.53 -32.50
C LEU A 485 34.33 3.11 -33.13
N TRP A 486 35.23 2.60 -32.29
CA TRP A 486 36.35 1.77 -32.76
C TRP A 486 35.96 0.29 -32.70
N PHE A 487 35.39 -0.23 -33.79
CA PHE A 487 35.47 -1.67 -34.04
C PHE A 487 36.89 -1.99 -34.48
N GLY A 488 37.49 -3.02 -33.90
CA GLY A 488 38.68 -3.64 -34.47
C GLY A 488 38.40 -3.98 -35.94
N HIS A 489 38.96 -3.17 -36.84
CA HIS A 489 38.72 -3.16 -38.28
C HIS A 489 37.29 -2.82 -38.77
N PHE A 490 36.89 -1.54 -38.72
CA PHE A 490 36.19 -0.88 -39.86
C PHE A 490 36.32 0.64 -39.73
N GLU A 491 37.10 1.26 -40.64
CA GLU A 491 37.08 2.71 -40.86
C GLU A 491 35.71 3.08 -41.46
N CYS A 492 34.91 3.88 -40.76
CA CYS A 492 33.83 4.64 -41.38
C CYS A 492 34.44 5.66 -42.36
N ARG A 493 34.72 5.24 -43.60
CA ARG A 493 34.96 6.15 -44.71
C ARG A 493 33.63 6.69 -45.19
N GLY A 494 33.39 7.98 -44.97
CA GLY A 494 32.27 8.69 -45.56
C GLY A 494 32.31 8.54 -47.08
N TRP A 495 31.30 7.88 -47.65
CA TRP A 495 31.03 7.94 -49.07
C TRP A 495 30.35 9.27 -49.35
N GLY A 496 31.08 10.19 -49.97
CA GLY A 496 30.51 11.38 -50.58
C GLY A 496 29.70 10.99 -51.81
N ASN A 497 28.51 11.59 -51.91
CA ASN A 497 27.65 11.74 -53.09
C ASN A 497 28.12 11.09 -54.40
N ARG A 498 27.35 10.12 -54.88
CA ARG A 498 26.40 10.32 -56.00
C ARG A 498 25.26 9.32 -55.91
#